data_AF-A0A4R5M9Y5-F1
#
_entry.id   AF-A0A4R5M9Y5-F1
#
_cell.length_a   1.000
_cell.length_b   1.000
_cell.length_c   1.000
_cell.angle_alpha   90.00
_cell.angle_beta   90.00
_cell.angle_gamma   90.00
#
_symmetry.space_group_name_H-M   'P 1'
#
loop_
_entity.id
_entity.type
_entity.pdbx_description
1 polymer ?
#
loop_
_entity_poly.entity_id
_entity_poly.type
_entity_poly.pdbx_seq_one_letter_code
_entity_poly.pdbx_strand_id
1 'polypeptide(L)'
;MFWTGMRTSEVIALDWGDVDWQRETIRVRKAMTRAAKGVAEDTKTVAGTRDVKLLAPAMAALLAQKAHTFLEGNAIFHSPGWRGRGAGHWKDDHQIWDAWKSTLKKAKVRYRNPYQTRHTYASMMLSAGEREIWVAKQMGHSDTTSIMRNYGRWIPSSDPNAGGKAVALFASKMLAIRLVNWQKKAKFLPSSIGIGFDFKAFFGA
;
A
#
# COMPACT_ATOMS: atom_id res chain seq x y z
N MET A 1 -7.71 -7.26 8.07
CA MET A 1 -6.81 -7.76 7.00
C MET A 1 -6.95 -6.97 5.70
N PHE A 2 -8.12 -6.97 5.04
CA PHE A 2 -8.31 -6.31 3.73
C PHE A 2 -7.92 -4.81 3.68
N TRP A 3 -7.99 -4.10 4.81
CA TRP A 3 -7.75 -2.67 4.90
C TRP A 3 -6.45 -2.30 5.64
N THR A 4 -5.57 -3.27 5.91
CA THR A 4 -4.34 -3.04 6.68
C THR A 4 -3.09 -3.64 6.02
N GLY A 5 -3.24 -4.56 5.07
CA GLY A 5 -2.11 -5.23 4.42
C GLY A 5 -1.29 -6.14 5.35
N MET A 6 -1.68 -6.31 6.62
CA MET A 6 -0.97 -7.17 7.58
C MET A 6 -1.08 -8.66 7.22
N ARG A 7 -0.05 -9.44 7.57
CA ARG A 7 -0.08 -10.90 7.44
C ARG A 7 -1.04 -11.50 8.48
N THR A 8 -1.62 -12.64 8.17
CA THR A 8 -2.51 -13.36 9.10
C THR A 8 -1.87 -13.59 10.47
N SER A 9 -0.60 -14.03 10.48
CA SER A 9 0.17 -14.28 11.70
C SER A 9 0.47 -13.02 12.51
N GLU A 10 0.56 -11.85 11.87
CA GLU A 10 0.72 -10.56 12.56
C GLU A 10 -0.62 -10.16 13.21
N VAL A 11 -1.73 -10.30 12.48
CA VAL A 11 -3.06 -9.90 12.95
C VAL A 11 -3.48 -10.66 14.20
N ILE A 12 -3.23 -11.98 14.25
CA ILE A 12 -3.60 -12.78 15.43
C ILE A 12 -2.69 -12.58 16.64
N ALA A 13 -1.56 -11.90 16.46
CA ALA A 13 -0.62 -11.60 17.54
C ALA A 13 -0.83 -10.20 18.14
N LEU A 14 -1.85 -9.46 17.68
CA LEU A 14 -2.12 -8.09 18.12
C LEU A 14 -2.76 -8.05 19.50
N ASP A 15 -2.22 -7.17 20.34
CA ASP A 15 -2.81 -6.77 21.61
C ASP A 15 -3.48 -5.40 21.49
N TRP A 16 -4.48 -5.11 22.32
CA TRP A 16 -5.16 -3.82 22.40
C TRP A 16 -4.19 -2.66 22.67
N GLY A 17 -3.10 -2.93 23.40
CA GLY A 17 -2.03 -1.98 23.66
C GLY A 17 -1.15 -1.65 22.44
N ASP A 18 -1.24 -2.42 21.35
CA ASP A 18 -0.53 -2.11 20.10
C ASP A 18 -1.28 -1.07 19.25
N VAL A 19 -2.51 -0.68 19.63
CA VAL A 19 -3.33 0.30 18.90
C VAL A 19 -3.16 1.71 19.47
N ASP A 20 -2.62 2.62 18.67
CA ASP A 20 -2.62 4.07 18.95
C ASP A 20 -3.87 4.70 18.33
N TRP A 21 -4.88 4.93 19.18
CA TRP A 21 -6.18 5.47 18.79
C TRP A 21 -6.12 6.94 18.37
N GLN A 22 -5.15 7.70 18.88
CA GLN A 22 -5.02 9.13 18.57
C GLN A 22 -4.35 9.32 17.22
N ARG A 23 -3.33 8.51 16.91
CA ARG A 23 -2.64 8.54 15.61
C ARG A 23 -3.28 7.67 14.55
N GLU A 24 -4.31 6.90 14.92
CA GLU A 24 -4.95 5.91 14.05
C GLU A 24 -3.95 4.93 13.43
N THR A 25 -3.04 4.43 14.25
CA THR A 25 -2.00 3.49 13.82
C THR A 25 -1.97 2.25 14.70
N ILE A 26 -1.50 1.15 14.13
CA ILE A 26 -1.22 -0.07 14.87
C ILE A 26 0.25 -0.46 14.75
N ARG A 27 0.88 -0.70 15.91
CA ARG A 27 2.28 -1.09 16.03
C ARG A 27 2.41 -2.60 15.80
N VAL A 28 2.82 -3.00 14.61
CA VAL A 28 3.12 -4.41 14.31
C VAL A 28 4.53 -4.71 14.78
N ARG A 29 4.70 -5.60 15.74
CA ARG A 29 6.01 -6.00 16.32
C ARG A 29 6.16 -7.49 16.58
N LYS A 30 5.05 -8.24 16.54
CA LYS A 30 4.98 -9.67 16.85
C LYS A 30 4.29 -10.43 15.71
N ALA A 31 4.58 -11.71 15.61
CA ALA A 31 3.81 -12.62 14.79
C ALA A 31 3.65 -13.98 15.47
N MET A 32 2.47 -14.58 15.35
CA MET A 32 2.18 -15.92 15.85
C MET A 32 2.34 -16.92 14.70
N THR A 33 3.56 -17.44 14.52
CA THR A 33 3.86 -18.43 13.48
C THR A 33 3.77 -19.86 14.04
N ARG A 34 3.72 -20.88 13.17
CA ARG A 34 3.81 -22.29 13.64
C ARG A 34 5.08 -22.59 14.43
N ALA A 35 6.19 -21.93 14.12
CA ALA A 35 7.45 -22.08 14.86
C ALA A 35 7.36 -21.49 16.28
N ALA A 36 6.48 -20.52 16.47
CA ALA A 36 6.28 -19.77 17.70
C ALA A 36 5.58 -20.59 18.81
N LYS A 37 5.03 -21.78 18.48
CA LYS A 37 4.38 -22.72 19.41
C LYS A 37 3.39 -22.08 20.40
N GLY A 38 2.70 -21.01 19.99
CA GLY A 38 1.70 -20.31 20.81
C GLY A 38 2.25 -19.19 21.70
N VAL A 39 3.53 -18.86 21.61
CA VAL A 39 4.12 -17.64 22.18
C VAL A 39 4.40 -16.69 21.03
N ALA A 40 3.93 -15.44 21.12
CA ALA A 40 4.19 -14.47 20.07
C ALA A 40 5.70 -14.24 19.92
N GLU A 41 6.26 -14.49 18.74
CA GLU A 41 7.66 -14.20 18.45
C GLU A 41 7.79 -12.74 18.07
N ASP A 42 8.79 -12.05 18.65
CA ASP A 42 9.22 -10.75 18.15
C ASP A 42 9.66 -10.90 16.69
N THR A 43 9.34 -9.91 15.86
CA THR A 43 9.75 -9.96 14.45
C THR A 43 11.27 -10.01 14.35
N LYS A 44 11.80 -11.06 13.71
CA LYS A 44 13.24 -11.36 13.57
C LYS A 44 14.09 -10.28 12.89
N THR A 45 13.49 -9.19 12.41
CA THR A 45 14.19 -8.10 11.71
C THR A 45 13.59 -6.73 12.05
N VAL A 46 14.41 -5.68 12.03
CA VAL A 46 14.01 -4.27 12.20
C VAL A 46 12.92 -3.86 11.20
N ALA A 47 12.93 -4.42 9.98
CA ALA A 47 11.92 -4.20 8.94
C ALA A 47 10.54 -4.84 9.26
N GLY A 48 10.50 -5.81 10.17
CA GLY A 48 9.27 -6.46 10.62
C GLY A 48 8.45 -5.58 11.58
N THR A 49 9.12 -4.71 12.34
CA THR A 49 8.47 -3.75 13.23
C THR A 49 8.06 -2.49 12.47
N ARG A 50 6.78 -2.16 12.44
CA ARG A 50 6.25 -1.01 11.70
C ARG A 50 4.95 -0.48 12.27
N ASP A 51 4.67 0.78 11.98
CA ASP A 51 3.36 1.39 12.22
C ASP A 51 2.52 1.29 10.95
N VAL A 52 1.39 0.59 11.05
CA VAL A 52 0.40 0.48 9.99
C VAL A 52 -0.70 1.50 10.25
N LYS A 53 -0.99 2.36 9.26
CA LYS A 53 -2.11 3.30 9.32
C LYS A 53 -3.43 2.51 9.25
N LEU A 54 -4.29 2.74 10.23
CA LEU A 54 -5.63 2.18 10.28
C LEU A 54 -6.54 3.03 9.39
N LEU A 55 -6.81 2.54 8.19
CA LEU A 55 -7.84 3.14 7.33
C LEU A 55 -9.22 3.02 7.99
N ALA A 56 -10.15 3.92 7.67
CA ALA A 56 -11.45 4.00 8.33
C ALA A 56 -12.20 2.64 8.47
N PRO A 57 -12.24 1.76 7.43
CA PRO A 57 -12.87 0.45 7.59
C PRO A 57 -12.13 -0.49 8.55
N ALA A 58 -10.80 -0.38 8.65
CA ALA A 58 -10.01 -1.13 9.63
C ALA A 58 -10.26 -0.63 11.06
N MET A 59 -10.34 0.69 11.24
CA MET A 59 -10.66 1.30 12.54
C MET A 59 -12.06 0.90 12.99
N ALA A 60 -13.06 1.00 12.11
CA ALA A 60 -14.43 0.58 12.40
C ALA A 60 -14.51 -0.90 12.80
N ALA A 61 -13.77 -1.78 12.10
CA ALA A 61 -13.70 -3.19 12.46
C ALA A 61 -13.08 -3.43 13.85
N LEU A 62 -12.03 -2.68 14.22
CA LEU A 62 -11.43 -2.76 15.56
C LEU A 62 -12.37 -2.23 16.65
N LEU A 63 -13.10 -1.15 16.38
CA LEU A 63 -14.10 -0.64 17.32
C LEU A 63 -15.23 -1.65 17.55
N ALA A 64 -15.74 -2.27 16.49
CA ALA A 64 -16.72 -3.35 16.61
C ALA A 64 -16.17 -4.54 17.40
N GLN A 65 -14.89 -4.87 17.20
CA GLN A 65 -14.22 -5.97 17.91
C GLN A 65 -14.12 -5.73 19.43
N LYS A 66 -14.05 -4.46 19.89
CA LYS A 66 -13.96 -4.16 21.33
C LYS A 66 -15.10 -4.76 22.13
N ALA A 67 -16.31 -4.78 21.57
CA ALA A 67 -17.49 -5.34 22.23
C ALA A 67 -17.35 -6.84 22.56
N HIS A 68 -16.39 -7.54 21.94
CA HIS A 68 -16.21 -8.97 22.10
C HIS A 68 -15.01 -9.34 22.98
N THR A 69 -13.90 -8.63 22.89
CA THR A 69 -12.64 -9.09 23.50
C THR A 69 -11.94 -8.06 24.38
N PHE A 70 -12.41 -6.81 24.45
CA PHE A 70 -11.71 -5.74 25.16
C PHE A 70 -11.64 -5.96 26.68
N LEU A 71 -12.66 -6.57 27.28
CA LEU A 71 -12.71 -6.85 28.72
C LEU A 71 -12.14 -8.21 29.11
N GLU A 72 -11.89 -9.09 28.13
CA GLU A 72 -11.46 -10.48 28.37
C GLU A 72 -9.95 -10.64 28.46
N GLY A 73 -9.17 -9.62 28.10
CA GLY A 73 -7.72 -9.64 28.14
C GLY A 73 -7.07 -8.67 27.16
N ASN A 74 -5.78 -8.88 26.92
CA ASN A 74 -5.00 -7.97 26.08
C ASN A 74 -5.13 -8.28 24.59
N ALA A 75 -5.40 -9.53 24.19
CA ALA A 75 -5.45 -9.89 22.78
C ALA A 75 -6.69 -9.33 22.08
N ILE A 76 -6.50 -8.82 20.85
CA ILE A 76 -7.61 -8.31 20.05
C ILE A 76 -8.49 -9.44 19.53
N PHE A 77 -7.89 -10.55 19.08
CA PHE A 77 -8.60 -11.65 18.44
C PHE A 77 -8.42 -12.95 19.21
N HIS A 78 -9.53 -13.52 19.67
CA HIS A 78 -9.55 -14.80 20.38
C HIS A 78 -9.87 -15.96 19.42
N SER A 79 -9.26 -17.11 19.68
CA SER A 79 -9.62 -18.39 19.10
C SER A 79 -10.87 -18.91 19.79
N PRO A 80 -11.93 -19.25 19.05
CA PRO A 80 -13.21 -19.71 19.61
C PRO A 80 -13.16 -21.18 20.11
N GLY A 81 -11.97 -21.79 20.24
CA GLY A 81 -11.84 -23.16 20.73
C GLY A 81 -12.38 -24.25 19.80
N TRP A 82 -12.20 -24.09 18.47
CA TRP A 82 -12.79 -24.99 17.48
C TRP A 82 -12.16 -26.40 17.48
N ARG A 83 -12.99 -27.45 17.36
CA ARG A 83 -12.59 -28.89 17.25
C ARG A 83 -11.73 -29.38 18.42
N GLY A 84 -12.15 -29.09 19.66
CA GLY A 84 -11.41 -29.54 20.86
C GLY A 84 -10.09 -28.79 21.10
N ARG A 85 -9.84 -27.69 20.37
CA ARG A 85 -8.75 -26.76 20.68
C ARG A 85 -9.19 -25.88 21.85
N GLY A 86 -8.26 -25.55 22.76
CA GLY A 86 -8.54 -24.59 23.83
C GLY A 86 -8.95 -23.22 23.28
N ALA A 87 -9.92 -22.58 23.93
CA ALA A 87 -10.24 -21.18 23.70
C ALA A 87 -9.13 -20.26 24.26
N GLY A 88 -9.04 -19.02 23.77
CA GLY A 88 -8.02 -18.06 24.19
C GLY A 88 -7.20 -17.56 23.00
N HIS A 89 -5.88 -17.49 23.11
CA HIS A 89 -5.04 -16.97 22.03
C HIS A 89 -4.94 -17.94 20.85
N TRP A 90 -4.89 -17.40 19.63
CA TRP A 90 -4.48 -18.17 18.47
C TRP A 90 -3.03 -18.64 18.64
N LYS A 91 -2.75 -19.90 18.35
CA LYS A 91 -1.39 -20.47 18.48
C LYS A 91 -0.58 -20.40 17.20
N ASP A 92 -1.25 -20.34 16.06
CA ASP A 92 -0.67 -20.23 14.74
C ASP A 92 -1.72 -19.74 13.73
N ASP A 93 -1.28 -19.34 12.55
CA ASP A 93 -2.12 -18.83 11.47
C ASP A 93 -2.96 -19.90 10.76
N HIS A 94 -2.61 -21.18 10.89
CA HIS A 94 -3.39 -22.29 10.34
C HIS A 94 -4.71 -22.49 11.06
N GLN A 95 -4.78 -22.14 12.35
CA GLN A 95 -6.03 -22.19 13.10
C GLN A 95 -7.11 -21.26 12.51
N ILE A 96 -6.71 -20.14 11.89
CA ILE A 96 -7.63 -19.26 11.15
C ILE A 96 -8.24 -19.96 9.94
N TRP A 97 -7.58 -20.93 9.32
CA TRP A 97 -8.02 -21.49 8.05
C TRP A 97 -9.38 -22.19 8.17
N ASP A 98 -9.67 -22.81 9.31
CA ASP A 98 -10.96 -23.45 9.54
C ASP A 98 -12.08 -22.42 9.68
N ALA A 99 -11.87 -21.36 10.47
CA ALA A 99 -12.79 -20.24 10.57
C ALA A 99 -13.00 -19.58 9.20
N TRP A 100 -11.92 -19.34 8.45
CA TRP A 100 -11.94 -18.74 7.12
C TRP A 100 -12.72 -19.59 6.11
N LYS A 101 -12.47 -20.89 6.04
CA LYS A 101 -13.22 -21.82 5.16
C LYS A 101 -14.71 -21.78 5.49
N SER A 102 -15.07 -21.79 6.78
CA SER A 102 -16.45 -21.68 7.23
C SER A 102 -17.09 -20.35 6.81
N THR A 103 -16.40 -19.24 7.03
CA THR A 103 -16.87 -17.90 6.65
C THR A 103 -17.06 -17.78 5.14
N LEU A 104 -16.11 -18.25 4.33
CA LEU A 104 -16.24 -18.23 2.87
C LEU A 104 -17.41 -19.10 2.37
N LYS A 105 -17.61 -20.28 2.97
CA LYS A 105 -18.75 -21.15 2.65
C LYS A 105 -20.08 -20.46 2.96
N LYS A 106 -20.19 -19.82 4.13
CA LYS A 106 -21.39 -19.04 4.52
C LYS A 106 -21.62 -17.85 3.60
N ALA A 107 -20.55 -17.16 3.20
CA ALA A 107 -20.59 -16.05 2.26
C ALA A 107 -20.83 -16.48 0.80
N LYS A 108 -20.89 -17.78 0.50
CA LYS A 108 -21.01 -18.35 -0.85
C LYS A 108 -19.91 -17.89 -1.80
N VAL A 109 -18.70 -17.68 -1.28
CA VAL A 109 -17.53 -17.25 -2.06
C VAL A 109 -16.61 -18.45 -2.30
N ARG A 110 -16.07 -18.56 -3.51
CA ARG A 110 -15.05 -19.58 -3.83
C ARG A 110 -13.87 -19.48 -2.88
N TYR A 111 -13.39 -20.64 -2.43
CA TYR A 111 -12.23 -20.70 -1.54
C TYR A 111 -11.01 -19.98 -2.14
N ARG A 112 -10.40 -19.14 -1.29
CA ARG A 112 -9.09 -18.50 -1.50
C ARG A 112 -8.36 -18.55 -0.17
N ASN A 113 -7.04 -18.70 -0.18
CA ASN A 113 -6.22 -18.66 1.04
C ASN A 113 -6.38 -17.28 1.75
N PRO A 114 -6.49 -17.20 3.10
CA PRO A 114 -6.49 -15.94 3.84
C PRO A 114 -5.38 -14.95 3.44
N TYR A 115 -4.20 -15.44 3.05
CA TYR A 115 -3.09 -14.62 2.59
C TYR A 115 -3.45 -13.74 1.38
N GLN A 116 -4.45 -14.14 0.58
CA GLN A 116 -4.94 -13.35 -0.55
C GLN A 116 -5.51 -11.99 -0.14
N THR A 117 -5.99 -11.84 1.10
CA THR A 117 -6.47 -10.53 1.60
C THR A 117 -5.37 -9.46 1.56
N ARG A 118 -4.11 -9.85 1.76
CA ARG A 118 -2.94 -8.97 1.65
C ARG A 118 -2.63 -8.59 0.20
N HIS A 119 -2.81 -9.51 -0.74
CA HIS A 119 -2.70 -9.21 -2.16
C HIS A 119 -3.82 -8.25 -2.61
N THR A 120 -5.05 -8.48 -2.14
CA THR A 120 -6.19 -7.61 -2.40
C THR A 120 -5.95 -6.19 -1.89
N TYR A 121 -5.43 -6.04 -0.66
CA TYR A 121 -5.02 -4.73 -0.14
C TYR A 121 -4.03 -4.02 -1.08
N ALA A 122 -2.96 -4.70 -1.48
CA ALA A 122 -1.94 -4.10 -2.34
C ALA A 122 -2.51 -3.66 -3.70
N SER A 123 -3.28 -4.52 -4.36
CA SER A 123 -3.90 -4.16 -5.65
C SER A 123 -4.91 -3.02 -5.49
N MET A 124 -5.71 -3.00 -4.42
CA MET A 124 -6.68 -1.94 -4.18
C MET A 124 -6.01 -0.58 -4.01
N MET A 125 -4.96 -0.52 -3.16
CA MET A 125 -4.24 0.73 -2.90
C MET A 125 -3.57 1.26 -4.17
N LEU A 126 -2.88 0.38 -4.92
CA LEU A 126 -2.17 0.79 -6.14
C LEU A 126 -3.13 1.21 -7.24
N SER A 127 -4.25 0.51 -7.42
CA SER A 127 -5.28 0.92 -8.39
C SER A 127 -5.98 2.22 -8.01
N ALA A 128 -6.03 2.56 -6.72
CA ALA A 128 -6.48 3.86 -6.26
C ALA A 128 -5.45 4.99 -6.49
N GLY A 129 -4.24 4.66 -6.97
CA GLY A 129 -3.17 5.63 -7.23
C GLY A 129 -2.29 5.93 -6.02
N GLU A 130 -2.37 5.12 -4.95
CA GLU A 130 -1.48 5.29 -3.81
C GLU A 130 -0.02 5.00 -4.18
N ARG A 131 0.90 5.75 -3.56
CA ARG A 131 2.33 5.60 -3.84
C ARG A 131 2.84 4.23 -3.42
N GLU A 132 3.52 3.54 -4.33
CA GLU A 132 4.06 2.20 -4.17
C GLU A 132 5.01 2.07 -2.97
N ILE A 133 5.83 3.09 -2.73
CA ILE A 133 6.73 3.16 -1.56
C ILE A 133 5.93 3.17 -0.26
N TRP A 134 4.82 3.92 -0.23
CA TRP A 134 3.96 3.98 0.95
C TRP A 134 3.28 2.64 1.20
N VAL A 135 2.72 2.01 0.16
CA VAL A 135 2.09 0.69 0.25
C VAL A 135 3.11 -0.38 0.72
N ALA A 136 4.34 -0.35 0.19
CA ALA A 136 5.42 -1.26 0.62
C ALA A 136 5.75 -1.11 2.10
N LYS A 137 5.82 0.13 2.59
CA LYS A 137 6.05 0.44 4.00
C LYS A 137 4.91 -0.07 4.88
N GLN A 138 3.65 0.13 4.50
CA GLN A 138 2.48 -0.40 5.22
C GLN A 138 2.50 -1.93 5.31
N MET A 139 2.93 -2.59 4.22
CA MET A 139 3.02 -4.04 4.15
C MET A 139 4.25 -4.60 4.89
N GLY A 140 5.25 -3.79 5.24
CA GLY A 140 6.49 -4.27 5.86
C GLY A 140 7.38 -5.03 4.87
N HIS A 141 7.47 -4.52 3.65
CA HIS A 141 8.50 -4.96 2.70
C HIS A 141 9.76 -4.10 2.90
N SER A 142 10.93 -4.73 2.89
CA SER A 142 12.22 -4.03 2.93
C SER A 142 12.54 -3.30 1.63
N ASP A 143 11.90 -3.71 0.53
CA ASP A 143 12.09 -3.15 -0.81
C ASP A 143 10.77 -3.15 -1.61
N THR A 144 10.60 -2.11 -2.44
CA THR A 144 9.51 -1.93 -3.40
C THR A 144 9.58 -2.88 -4.60
N THR A 145 10.71 -3.50 -4.90
CA THR A 145 10.86 -4.41 -6.06
C THR A 145 9.79 -5.51 -6.08
N SER A 146 9.46 -6.07 -4.90
CA SER A 146 8.38 -7.08 -4.78
C SER A 146 6.99 -6.51 -5.09
N ILE A 147 6.75 -5.23 -4.81
CA ILE A 147 5.50 -4.56 -5.17
C ILE A 147 5.42 -4.33 -6.67
N MET A 148 6.46 -3.75 -7.26
CA MET A 148 6.48 -3.47 -8.70
C MET A 148 6.35 -4.75 -9.52
N ARG A 149 7.07 -5.81 -9.14
CA ARG A 149 7.00 -7.10 -9.83
C ARG A 149 5.62 -7.74 -9.78
N ASN A 150 4.97 -7.73 -8.62
CA ASN A 150 3.73 -8.48 -8.41
C ASN A 150 2.47 -7.65 -8.72
N TYR A 151 2.56 -6.33 -8.63
CA TYR A 151 1.39 -5.44 -8.70
C TYR A 151 1.54 -4.26 -9.65
N GLY A 152 2.67 -4.10 -10.36
CA GLY A 152 2.89 -2.98 -11.28
C GLY A 152 1.77 -2.81 -12.32
N ARG A 153 1.13 -3.92 -12.75
CA ARG A 153 -0.03 -3.89 -13.66
C ARG A 153 -1.26 -3.13 -13.12
N TRP A 154 -1.33 -2.92 -11.81
CA TRP A 154 -2.44 -2.28 -11.13
C TRP A 154 -2.21 -0.79 -10.90
N ILE A 155 -0.99 -0.29 -11.20
CA ILE A 155 -0.65 1.13 -11.12
C ILE A 155 -1.26 1.81 -12.35
N PRO A 156 -2.13 2.81 -12.19
CA PRO A 156 -2.67 3.57 -13.31
C PRO A 156 -1.54 4.10 -14.20
N SER A 157 -1.68 3.98 -15.52
CA SER A 157 -0.69 4.54 -16.44
C SER A 157 -0.55 6.04 -16.17
N SER A 158 0.67 6.53 -16.08
CA SER A 158 0.93 7.96 -15.93
C SER A 158 0.26 8.75 -17.05
N ASP A 159 -0.27 9.91 -16.69
CA ASP A 159 -0.80 10.98 -17.55
C ASP A 159 -0.15 10.97 -18.95
N PRO A 160 -0.91 10.98 -20.07
CA PRO A 160 -0.36 11.12 -21.41
C PRO A 160 0.61 12.30 -21.57
N ASN A 161 0.48 13.32 -20.73
CA ASN A 161 1.35 14.50 -20.67
C ASN A 161 2.50 14.38 -19.66
N ALA A 162 2.81 13.16 -19.19
CA ALA A 162 3.94 12.91 -18.29
C ALA A 162 5.24 13.46 -18.89
N GLY A 163 6.04 14.15 -18.07
CA GLY A 163 7.21 14.89 -18.52
C GLY A 163 6.95 16.38 -18.84
N GLY A 164 5.72 16.76 -19.22
CA GLY A 164 5.36 18.15 -19.51
C GLY A 164 5.57 19.09 -18.31
N LYS A 165 5.32 18.60 -17.09
CA LYS A 165 5.60 19.34 -15.84
C LYS A 165 7.09 19.64 -15.65
N ALA A 166 7.96 18.68 -15.97
CA ALA A 166 9.41 18.87 -15.88
C ALA A 166 9.92 19.83 -16.96
N VAL A 167 9.37 19.75 -18.18
CA VAL A 167 9.66 20.71 -19.26
C VAL A 167 9.24 22.13 -18.85
N ALA A 168 8.03 22.30 -18.32
CA ALA A 168 7.55 23.61 -17.87
C ALA A 168 8.44 24.19 -16.75
N LEU A 169 8.83 23.38 -15.76
CA LEU A 169 9.66 23.83 -14.64
C LEU A 169 11.12 24.12 -15.04
N PHE A 170 11.73 23.22 -15.80
CA PHE A 170 13.19 23.20 -15.98
C PHE A 170 13.66 23.62 -17.38
N ALA A 171 12.81 23.46 -18.41
CA ALA A 171 13.17 23.79 -19.79
C ALA A 171 12.68 25.17 -20.26
N SER A 172 11.73 25.80 -19.55
CA SER A 172 11.19 27.13 -19.89
C SER A 172 12.28 28.21 -19.98
N LYS A 173 13.21 28.27 -19.02
CA LYS A 173 14.37 29.17 -19.07
C LYS A 173 15.37 28.80 -20.19
N MET A 174 15.56 27.51 -20.46
CA MET A 174 16.50 27.03 -21.47
C MET A 174 16.02 27.35 -22.90
N LEU A 175 14.72 27.22 -23.15
CA LEU A 175 14.08 27.54 -24.43
C LEU A 175 14.06 29.04 -24.70
N ALA A 176 13.82 29.87 -23.68
CA ALA A 176 13.88 31.33 -23.80
C ALA A 176 15.29 31.82 -24.21
N ILE A 177 16.35 31.26 -23.63
CA ILE A 177 17.74 31.61 -23.98
C ILE A 177 18.06 31.20 -25.43
N ARG A 178 17.61 30.02 -25.87
CA ARG A 178 17.79 29.56 -27.25
C ARG A 178 17.05 30.44 -28.27
N LEU A 179 15.83 30.88 -27.97
CA LEU A 179 15.06 31.80 -28.80
C LEU A 179 15.75 33.17 -28.94
N VAL A 180 16.24 33.73 -27.84
CA VAL A 180 16.99 35.01 -27.87
C VAL A 180 18.27 34.88 -28.68
N ASN A 181 19.01 33.79 -28.52
CA ASN A 181 20.23 33.54 -29.30
C ASN A 181 19.94 33.30 -30.79
N TRP A 182 18.84 32.63 -31.12
CA TRP A 182 18.40 32.45 -32.51
C TRP A 182 17.98 33.77 -33.15
N GLN A 183 17.19 34.62 -32.48
CA GLN A 183 16.81 35.95 -32.98
C GLN A 183 18.03 36.85 -33.21
N LYS A 184 19.03 36.79 -32.32
CA LYS A 184 20.30 37.49 -32.52
C LYS A 184 21.01 36.97 -33.78
N LYS A 185 21.06 35.65 -34.00
CA LYS A 185 21.68 35.05 -35.19
C LYS A 185 20.90 35.36 -36.48
N ALA A 186 19.58 35.40 -36.42
CA ALA A 186 18.68 35.75 -37.52
C ALA A 186 18.84 37.21 -37.99
N LYS A 187 19.14 38.15 -37.08
CA LYS A 187 19.46 39.54 -37.42
C LYS A 187 20.78 39.71 -38.20
N PHE A 188 21.64 38.69 -38.23
CA PHE A 188 22.91 38.69 -38.98
C PHE A 188 22.87 37.80 -40.23
N LEU A 189 21.70 37.27 -40.62
CA LEU A 189 21.54 36.51 -41.86
C LEU A 189 21.33 37.48 -43.05
N PRO A 190 22.07 37.33 -44.16
CA PRO A 190 21.91 38.18 -45.34
C PRO A 190 20.49 38.07 -45.91
N SER A 191 19.92 39.18 -46.37
CA SER A 191 18.55 39.33 -46.86
C SER A 191 18.21 38.56 -48.14
N SER A 192 19.03 37.61 -48.57
CA SER A 192 18.91 36.90 -49.85
C SER A 192 18.40 35.46 -49.74
N ILE A 193 18.04 34.97 -48.56
CA ILE A 193 17.46 33.63 -48.39
C ILE A 193 16.00 33.77 -47.96
N GLY A 194 15.12 33.91 -48.96
CA GLY A 194 13.68 33.86 -48.78
C GLY A 194 13.23 32.44 -48.45
N ILE A 195 13.19 32.10 -47.17
CA ILE A 195 12.43 30.94 -46.68
C ILE A 195 11.27 31.52 -45.87
N GLY A 196 10.08 31.55 -46.50
CA GLY A 196 8.84 31.92 -45.84
C GLY A 196 8.51 30.90 -44.75
N PHE A 197 8.79 31.26 -43.50
CA PHE A 197 8.38 30.49 -42.33
C PHE A 197 7.16 31.19 -41.73
N ASP A 198 5.98 30.58 -41.88
CA ASP A 198 4.73 31.12 -41.34
C ASP A 198 4.70 30.93 -39.82
N PHE A 199 4.87 32.03 -39.09
CA PHE A 199 4.85 32.08 -37.62
C PHE A 199 3.50 31.67 -37.01
N LYS A 200 2.38 31.70 -37.77
CA LYS A 200 1.06 31.30 -37.26
C LYS A 200 0.90 29.79 -37.10
N ALA A 201 1.73 28.97 -37.75
CA ALA A 201 1.62 27.51 -37.65
C ALA A 201 2.16 26.94 -36.33
N PHE A 202 3.01 27.68 -35.61
CA PHE A 202 3.67 27.19 -34.37
C PHE A 202 2.94 27.62 -33.09
N PHE A 203 2.15 28.69 -33.17
CA PHE A 203 1.31 29.18 -32.07
C PHE A 203 -0.16 29.02 -32.45
N GLY A 204 -0.62 27.77 -32.56
CA GLY A 204 -2.05 27.47 -32.63
C GLY A 204 -2.77 27.93 -31.36
N ALA A 205 -3.96 28.49 -31.56
CA ALA A 205 -4.94 28.86 -30.53
C ALA A 205 -5.45 27.67 -29.71
#